data_AF-A0A8H3RUM8-F1
#
_entry.id   AF-A0A8H3RUM8-F1
#
_cell.length_a   1.000
_cell.length_b   1.000
_cell.length_c   1.000
_cell.angle_alpha   90.00
_cell.angle_beta   90.00
_cell.angle_gamma   90.00
#
_symmetry.space_group_name_H-M   'P 1'
#
loop_
_entity.id
_entity.type
_entity.pdbx_description
1 polymer ?
#
loop_
_entity_poly.entity_id
_entity_poly.type
_entity_poly.pdbx_seq_one_letter_code
_entity_poly.pdbx_strand_id
1 'polypeptide(L)'
;MTVIQAVTGFMAGFIIHRTGRYLPLIYLGMALTTLAFSLFTLLSDKSTIPAIIGLELLGGLGVGLVFQPPLIALQSYGLFGFIRSCSTSVSIVIGGVVFQNEMQSRQDMLQRLLPGKVAKDFSGQSAAANVALIQSLSHREAQIVKAAYSQSLSRMWILYACFAAAGLLMSFGIQNQTLRTELVDETSGSTASQS
;
A
#
# COMPACT_ATOMS: atom_id res chain seq x y z
N MET A 1 -3.30 -11.00 2.41
CA MET A 1 -2.58 -9.76 2.78
C MET A 1 -2.52 -9.48 4.30
N THR A 2 -3.65 -9.32 5.02
CA THR A 2 -3.66 -8.87 6.43
C THR A 2 -2.88 -9.77 7.39
N VAL A 3 -2.91 -11.09 7.18
CA VAL A 3 -2.16 -12.06 8.02
C VAL A 3 -0.65 -11.88 7.85
N ILE A 4 -0.18 -11.66 6.62
CA ILE A 4 1.25 -11.42 6.34
C ILE A 4 1.72 -10.14 7.02
N GLN A 5 0.90 -9.08 6.98
CA GLN A 5 1.20 -7.83 7.66
C GLN A 5 1.32 -8.02 9.18
N ALA A 6 0.40 -8.77 9.78
CA ALA A 6 0.42 -9.05 11.22
C ALA A 6 1.69 -9.84 11.63
N VAL A 7 2.04 -10.88 10.87
CA VAL A 7 3.24 -11.69 11.13
C VAL A 7 4.52 -10.87 10.94
N THR A 8 4.61 -10.10 9.85
CA THR A 8 5.77 -9.24 9.59
C THR A 8 5.90 -8.18 10.68
N GLY A 9 4.78 -7.57 11.08
CA GLY A 9 4.76 -6.57 12.14
C GLY A 9 5.23 -7.14 13.48
N PHE A 10 4.81 -8.37 13.80
CA PHE A 10 5.28 -9.07 14.98
C PHE A 10 6.79 -9.34 14.93
N MET A 11 7.30 -9.84 13.80
CA MET A 11 8.74 -10.03 13.59
C MET A 11 9.52 -8.72 13.66
N ALA A 12 8.98 -7.64 13.09
CA ALA A 12 9.56 -6.31 13.15
C ALA A 12 9.68 -5.82 14.59
N GLY A 13 8.61 -5.94 15.37
CA GLY A 13 8.58 -5.60 16.79
C GLY A 13 9.60 -6.40 17.60
N PHE A 14 9.72 -7.71 17.33
CA PHE A 14 10.71 -8.57 17.96
C PHE A 14 12.16 -8.16 17.62
N ILE A 15 12.43 -7.85 16.35
CA ILE A 15 13.75 -7.39 15.89
C ILE A 15 14.10 -6.06 16.55
N ILE A 16 13.16 -5.11 16.59
CA ILE A 16 13.36 -3.80 17.24
C ILE A 16 13.63 -3.96 18.74
N HIS A 17 12.87 -4.82 19.42
CA HIS A 17 13.08 -5.10 20.83
C HIS A 17 14.47 -5.66 21.10
N ARG A 18 15.01 -6.48 20.18
CA ARG A 18 16.35 -7.07 20.32
C ARG A 18 17.49 -6.16 19.88
N THR A 19 17.31 -5.30 18.88
CA THR A 19 18.39 -4.46 18.31
C THR A 19 18.35 -3.00 18.76
N GLY A 20 17.23 -2.50 19.28
CA GLY A 20 17.05 -1.11 19.71
C GLY A 20 17.11 -0.07 18.59
N ARG A 21 17.29 -0.48 17.32
CA ARG A 21 17.49 0.40 16.16
C ARG A 21 16.29 0.31 15.21
N TYR A 22 15.42 1.30 15.29
CA TYR A 22 14.18 1.35 14.49
C TYR A 22 14.38 1.93 13.08
N LEU A 23 15.31 2.87 12.91
CA LEU A 23 15.54 3.58 11.64
C LEU A 23 15.96 2.67 10.46
N PRO A 24 16.91 1.71 10.62
CA PRO A 24 17.28 0.82 9.52
C PRO A 24 16.12 -0.03 9.00
N LEU A 25 15.19 -0.40 9.89
CA LEU A 25 14.00 -1.15 9.54
C LEU A 25 13.02 -0.31 8.72
N ILE A 26 12.85 0.98 9.07
CA ILE A 26 12.00 1.90 8.31
C ILE A 26 12.55 2.08 6.90
N TYR A 27 13.87 2.30 6.74
CA TYR A 27 14.50 2.43 5.43
C TYR A 27 14.32 1.17 4.58
N LEU A 28 14.54 -0.01 5.17
CA LEU A 28 14.35 -1.28 4.48
C LEU A 28 12.88 -1.51 4.08
N GLY A 29 11.95 -1.14 4.94
CA GLY A 29 10.51 -1.24 4.69
C GLY A 29 10.07 -0.32 3.56
N MET A 30 10.49 0.95 3.59
CA MET A 30 10.20 1.93 2.55
C MET A 30 10.81 1.54 1.19
N ALA A 31 12.04 1.01 1.18
CA ALA A 31 12.66 0.49 -0.03
C ALA A 31 11.88 -0.71 -0.59
N LEU A 32 11.46 -1.64 0.27
CA LEU A 32 10.69 -2.81 -0.13
C LEU A 32 9.30 -2.45 -0.65
N THR A 33 8.63 -1.49 -0.01
CA THR A 33 7.33 -0.95 -0.45
C THR A 33 7.44 -0.23 -1.79
N THR A 34 8.47 0.59 -1.98
CA THR A 34 8.73 1.28 -3.26
C THR A 34 9.00 0.28 -4.38
N LEU A 35 9.80 -0.76 -4.10
CA LEU A 35 10.09 -1.83 -5.03
C LEU A 35 8.82 -2.64 -5.35
N ALA A 36 8.00 -2.94 -4.36
CA ALA A 36 6.72 -3.63 -4.56
C ALA A 36 5.80 -2.85 -5.50
N PHE A 37 5.55 -1.56 -5.24
CA PHE A 37 4.70 -0.73 -6.10
C PHE A 37 5.27 -0.55 -7.51
N SER A 38 6.59 -0.42 -7.63
CA SER A 38 7.24 -0.35 -8.95
C SER A 38 7.07 -1.66 -9.71
N LEU A 39 7.18 -2.81 -9.05
CA LEU A 39 7.01 -4.12 -9.67
C LEU A 39 5.52 -4.41 -10.00
N PHE A 40 4.58 -3.85 -9.24
CA PHE A 40 3.15 -3.85 -9.60
C PHE A 40 2.86 -3.16 -10.93
N THR A 41 3.68 -2.18 -11.36
CA THR A 41 3.50 -1.54 -12.67
C THR A 41 3.78 -2.48 -13.84
N LEU A 42 4.62 -3.52 -13.63
CA LEU A 42 4.91 -4.56 -14.62
C LEU A 42 3.81 -5.64 -14.67
N LEU A 43 2.82 -5.59 -13.79
CA LEU A 43 1.73 -6.56 -13.79
C LEU A 43 0.84 -6.33 -15.02
N SER A 44 0.75 -7.35 -15.86
CA SER A 44 -0.03 -7.33 -17.11
C SER A 44 -1.05 -8.47 -17.09
N ASP A 45 -1.98 -8.51 -18.04
CA ASP A 45 -3.02 -9.55 -18.18
C ASP A 45 -2.52 -11.00 -18.21
N LYS A 46 -1.22 -11.19 -18.44
CA LYS A 46 -0.57 -12.49 -18.49
C LYS A 46 0.14 -12.87 -17.18
N SER A 47 0.04 -12.05 -16.14
CA SER A 47 0.73 -12.31 -14.89
C SER A 47 0.15 -13.54 -14.20
N THR A 48 1.02 -14.53 -13.99
CA THR A 48 0.68 -15.80 -13.36
C THR A 48 0.37 -15.57 -11.86
N ILE A 49 -0.58 -16.34 -11.31
CA ILE A 49 -0.93 -16.37 -9.87
C ILE A 49 0.31 -16.30 -8.93
N PRO A 50 1.41 -17.05 -9.15
CA PRO A 50 2.61 -16.94 -8.31
C PRO A 50 3.29 -15.55 -8.31
N ALA A 51 3.22 -14.79 -9.41
CA ALA A 51 3.75 -13.42 -9.44
C ALA A 51 2.91 -12.49 -8.56
N ILE A 52 1.59 -12.68 -8.56
CA ILE A 52 0.65 -11.93 -7.70
C ILE A 52 0.92 -12.25 -6.23
N ILE A 53 1.07 -13.53 -5.87
CA ILE A 53 1.38 -13.95 -4.50
C ILE A 53 2.73 -13.39 -4.04
N GLY A 54 3.76 -13.44 -4.89
CA GLY A 54 5.07 -12.86 -4.58
C GLY A 54 5.01 -11.35 -4.32
N LEU A 55 4.22 -10.62 -5.09
CA LEU A 55 3.98 -9.19 -4.91
C LEU A 55 3.19 -8.87 -3.65
N GLU A 56 2.17 -9.67 -3.32
CA GLU A 56 1.42 -9.52 -2.07
C GLU A 56 2.28 -9.78 -0.84
N LEU A 57 3.20 -10.75 -0.92
CA LEU A 57 4.20 -10.99 0.13
C LEU A 57 5.13 -9.79 0.25
N LEU A 58 5.69 -9.29 -0.86
CA LEU A 58 6.58 -8.13 -0.86
C LEU A 58 5.91 -6.88 -0.28
N GLY A 59 4.68 -6.60 -0.71
CA GLY A 59 3.87 -5.48 -0.22
C GLY A 59 3.48 -5.65 1.25
N GLY A 60 3.11 -6.87 1.66
CA GLY A 60 2.79 -7.19 3.05
C GLY A 60 3.98 -7.02 3.99
N LEU A 61 5.18 -7.44 3.55
CA LEU A 61 6.43 -7.28 4.27
C LEU A 61 6.80 -5.80 4.40
N GLY A 62 6.77 -5.03 3.30
CA GLY A 62 7.14 -3.61 3.31
C GLY A 62 6.25 -2.77 4.22
N VAL A 63 4.93 -2.92 4.06
CA VAL A 63 3.93 -2.21 4.87
C VAL A 63 4.02 -2.61 6.35
N GLY A 64 4.22 -3.90 6.66
CA GLY A 64 4.36 -4.37 8.04
C GLY A 64 5.57 -3.79 8.77
N LEU A 65 6.69 -3.60 8.06
CA LEU A 65 7.94 -3.09 8.64
C LEU A 65 7.90 -1.57 8.93
N VAL A 66 7.16 -0.81 8.12
CA VAL A 66 7.02 0.66 8.26
C VAL A 66 6.06 1.06 9.38
N PHE A 67 5.02 0.27 9.65
CA PHE A 67 3.96 0.69 10.57
C PHE A 67 4.23 0.41 12.06
N GLN A 68 5.03 -0.61 12.41
CA GLN A 68 5.29 -0.95 13.81
C GLN A 68 6.02 0.15 14.61
N PRO A 69 7.13 0.74 14.10
CA PRO A 69 7.95 1.64 14.91
C PRO A 69 7.25 2.95 15.34
N PRO A 70 6.52 3.66 14.45
CA PRO A 70 5.77 4.85 14.84
C PRO A 70 4.63 4.54 15.79
N LEU A 71 3.97 3.37 15.65
CA LEU A 71 2.87 2.96 16.52
C LEU A 71 3.32 2.82 17.98
N ILE A 72 4.51 2.28 18.24
CA ILE A 72 5.01 2.08 19.60
C ILE A 72 5.47 3.42 20.21
N ALA A 73 5.99 4.34 19.39
CA ALA A 73 6.50 5.64 19.85
C ALA A 73 5.42 6.73 20.01
N LEU A 74 4.34 6.68 19.21
CA LEU A 74 3.33 7.75 19.11
C LEU A 74 1.94 7.36 19.61
N GLN A 75 1.77 6.15 20.18
CA GLN A 75 0.47 5.68 20.69
C GLN A 75 -0.16 6.58 21.77
N SER A 76 0.62 7.46 22.41
CA SER A 76 0.11 8.44 23.38
C SER A 76 -0.65 9.61 22.75
N TYR A 77 -0.55 9.81 21.43
CA TYR A 77 -1.21 10.90 20.72
C TYR A 77 -2.41 10.38 19.93
N GLY A 78 -3.63 10.64 20.40
CA GLY A 78 -4.88 10.27 19.72
C GLY A 78 -4.98 10.78 18.27
N LEU A 79 -4.18 11.79 17.91
CA LEU A 79 -4.07 12.33 16.56
C LEU A 79 -3.44 11.34 15.55
N PHE A 80 -2.57 10.42 15.98
CA PHE A 80 -1.92 9.47 15.07
C PHE A 80 -2.93 8.53 14.40
N GLY A 81 -3.85 7.97 15.18
CA GLY A 81 -4.93 7.11 14.67
C GLY A 81 -5.84 7.87 13.69
N PHE A 82 -6.13 9.14 13.99
CA PHE A 82 -6.91 10.01 13.12
C PHE A 82 -6.20 10.29 11.77
N ILE A 83 -4.93 10.74 11.81
CA ILE A 83 -4.13 11.00 10.59
C ILE A 83 -4.03 9.74 9.74
N ARG A 84 -3.81 8.58 10.36
CA ARG A 84 -3.75 7.28 9.66
C ARG A 84 -5.08 6.97 8.96
N SER A 85 -6.20 7.15 9.65
CA SER A 85 -7.53 6.90 9.09
C SER A 85 -7.82 7.82 7.90
N CYS A 86 -7.55 9.12 8.05
CA CYS A 86 -7.69 10.09 6.97
C CYS A 86 -6.79 9.75 5.78
N SER A 87 -5.51 9.44 6.03
CA SER A 87 -4.56 9.08 4.97
C SER A 87 -5.02 7.84 4.19
N THR A 88 -5.54 6.83 4.90
CA THR A 88 -6.07 5.62 4.27
C THR A 88 -7.31 5.92 3.43
N SER A 89 -8.23 6.73 3.94
CA SER A 89 -9.43 7.15 3.21
C SER A 89 -9.09 7.93 1.95
N VAL A 90 -8.22 8.94 2.06
CA VAL A 90 -7.76 9.75 0.92
C VAL A 90 -7.05 8.88 -0.13
N SER A 91 -6.20 7.95 0.30
CA SER A 91 -5.51 7.03 -0.59
C SER A 91 -6.46 6.17 -1.42
N ILE A 92 -7.51 5.61 -0.79
CA ILE A 92 -8.52 4.80 -1.48
C ILE A 92 -9.28 5.64 -2.51
N VAL A 93 -9.66 6.87 -2.15
CA VAL A 93 -10.40 7.77 -3.04
C VAL A 93 -9.55 8.16 -4.25
N ILE A 94 -8.29 8.56 -4.06
CA ILE A 94 -7.37 8.90 -5.15
C ILE A 94 -7.20 7.71 -6.10
N GLY A 95 -6.99 6.51 -5.54
CA GLY A 95 -6.88 5.28 -6.31
C GLY A 95 -8.10 4.99 -7.18
N GLY A 96 -9.29 5.07 -6.58
CA GLY A 96 -10.56 4.87 -7.27
C GLY A 96 -10.79 5.89 -8.38
N VAL A 97 -10.53 7.17 -8.13
CA VAL A 97 -10.70 8.24 -9.11
C VAL A 97 -9.74 8.09 -10.29
N VAL A 98 -8.49 7.75 -10.05
CA VAL A 98 -7.49 7.55 -11.12
C VAL A 98 -7.88 6.35 -11.99
N PHE A 99 -8.25 5.24 -11.36
CA PHE A 99 -8.74 4.06 -12.09
C PHE A 99 -10.00 4.39 -12.91
N GLN A 100 -10.96 5.09 -12.32
CA GLN A 100 -12.19 5.51 -12.97
C GLN A 100 -11.92 6.43 -14.17
N ASN A 101 -11.04 7.42 -14.02
CA ASN A 101 -10.65 8.33 -15.10
C ASN A 101 -10.01 7.58 -16.26
N GLU A 102 -9.13 6.62 -15.97
CA GLU A 102 -8.49 5.79 -16.99
C GLU A 102 -9.51 4.91 -17.72
N MET A 103 -10.45 4.31 -17.00
CA MET A 103 -11.49 3.50 -17.61
C MET A 103 -12.47 4.35 -18.44
N GLN A 104 -12.74 5.58 -18.00
CA GLN A 104 -13.56 6.52 -18.74
C GLN A 104 -12.87 7.00 -20.03
N SER A 105 -11.56 7.24 -20.00
CA SER A 105 -10.76 7.52 -21.21
C SER A 105 -10.79 6.38 -22.23
N ARG A 106 -11.13 5.16 -21.79
CA ARG A 106 -11.19 3.95 -22.63
C ARG A 106 -12.61 3.57 -23.03
N GLN A 107 -13.60 4.36 -22.61
CA GLN A 107 -15.00 4.10 -22.89
C GLN A 107 -15.28 3.99 -24.39
N ASP A 108 -14.68 4.85 -25.22
CA ASP A 108 -14.86 4.83 -26.67
C ASP A 108 -14.33 3.53 -27.30
N MET A 109 -13.20 3.01 -26.79
CA MET A 109 -12.64 1.73 -27.22
C MET A 109 -13.59 0.58 -26.86
N LEU A 110 -14.12 0.59 -25.64
CA LEU A 110 -15.03 -0.44 -25.15
C LEU A 110 -16.36 -0.44 -25.90
N GLN A 111 -16.92 0.74 -26.19
CA GLN A 111 -18.16 0.88 -26.96
C GLN A 111 -18.03 0.38 -28.41
N ARG A 112 -16.84 0.44 -29.00
CA ARG A 112 -16.58 -0.07 -30.35
C ARG A 112 -16.39 -1.59 -30.39
N LEU A 113 -15.87 -2.17 -29.32
CA LEU A 113 -15.44 -3.56 -29.27
C LEU A 113 -16.42 -4.50 -28.53
N LEU A 114 -17.32 -3.95 -27.71
CA LEU A 114 -18.26 -4.71 -26.90
C LEU A 114 -19.71 -4.28 -27.16
N PRO A 115 -20.69 -5.17 -26.89
CA PRO A 115 -22.10 -4.82 -26.92
C PRO A 115 -22.40 -3.65 -25.97
N GLY A 116 -23.29 -2.73 -26.37
CA GLY A 116 -23.52 -1.48 -25.65
C GLY A 116 -23.86 -1.62 -24.16
N LYS A 117 -24.51 -2.73 -23.77
CA LYS A 117 -24.80 -3.03 -22.35
C LYS A 117 -23.51 -3.36 -21.58
N VAL A 118 -22.67 -4.24 -22.15
CA VAL A 118 -21.40 -4.65 -21.57
C VAL A 118 -20.42 -3.46 -21.52
N ALA A 119 -20.31 -2.69 -22.60
CA ALA A 119 -19.47 -1.50 -22.64
C ALA A 119 -19.85 -0.48 -21.55
N LYS A 120 -21.14 -0.32 -21.25
CA LYS A 120 -21.63 0.58 -20.20
C LYS A 120 -21.29 0.05 -18.80
N ASP A 121 -21.51 -1.24 -18.56
CA ASP A 121 -21.23 -1.89 -17.28
C ASP A 121 -19.74 -1.82 -16.91
N PHE A 122 -18.85 -1.84 -17.89
CA PHE A 122 -17.40 -1.76 -17.71
C PHE A 122 -16.80 -0.37 -17.94
N SER A 123 -17.61 0.68 -18.11
CA SER A 123 -17.11 2.05 -18.29
C SER A 123 -17.09 2.87 -16.99
N GLY A 124 -16.12 3.78 -16.86
CA GLY A 124 -16.08 4.78 -15.80
C GLY A 124 -16.29 4.20 -14.39
N GLN A 125 -17.28 4.74 -13.65
CA GLN A 125 -17.55 4.37 -12.26
C GLN A 125 -18.07 2.95 -12.11
N SER A 126 -18.85 2.48 -13.08
CA SER A 126 -19.48 1.16 -13.07
C SER A 126 -18.44 0.05 -13.16
N ALA A 127 -17.29 0.32 -13.76
CA ALA A 127 -16.19 -0.62 -13.87
C ALA A 127 -15.73 -1.16 -12.51
N ALA A 128 -15.52 -0.30 -11.51
CA ALA A 128 -15.04 -0.76 -10.20
C ALA A 128 -16.04 -1.71 -9.52
N ALA A 129 -17.35 -1.51 -9.72
CA ALA A 129 -18.40 -2.33 -9.14
C ALA A 129 -18.63 -3.66 -9.90
N ASN A 130 -18.35 -3.68 -11.21
CA ASN A 130 -18.69 -4.80 -12.09
C ASN A 130 -17.53 -5.79 -12.35
N VAL A 131 -16.42 -5.70 -11.61
CA VAL A 131 -15.26 -6.63 -11.74
C VAL A 131 -15.70 -8.10 -11.67
N ALA A 132 -16.66 -8.44 -10.82
CA ALA A 132 -17.15 -9.81 -10.68
C ALA A 132 -17.89 -10.31 -11.93
N LEU A 133 -18.52 -9.41 -12.71
CA LEU A 133 -19.21 -9.74 -13.95
C LEU A 133 -18.24 -10.11 -15.08
N ILE A 134 -16.93 -9.90 -14.92
CA ILE A 134 -15.94 -10.35 -15.91
C ILE A 134 -15.98 -11.87 -16.08
N GLN A 135 -16.37 -12.62 -15.05
CA GLN A 135 -16.44 -14.09 -15.08
C GLN A 135 -17.63 -14.63 -15.88
N SER A 136 -18.67 -13.81 -16.11
CA SER A 136 -19.88 -14.21 -16.85
C SER A 136 -19.81 -13.84 -18.34
N LEU A 137 -18.75 -13.16 -18.78
CA LEU A 137 -18.55 -12.75 -20.17
C LEU A 137 -18.02 -13.89 -21.05
N SER A 138 -18.22 -13.75 -22.37
CA SER A 138 -17.54 -14.62 -23.33
C SER A 138 -16.02 -14.44 -23.26
N HIS A 139 -15.25 -15.47 -23.66
CA HIS A 139 -13.78 -15.43 -23.61
C HIS A 139 -13.19 -14.21 -24.33
N ARG A 140 -13.79 -13.79 -25.44
CA ARG A 140 -13.34 -12.64 -26.24
C ARG A 140 -13.62 -11.31 -25.54
N GLU A 141 -14.82 -11.14 -24.99
CA GLU A 141 -15.20 -9.93 -24.25
C GLU A 141 -14.39 -9.80 -22.95
N ALA A 142 -14.25 -10.91 -22.22
CA ALA A 142 -13.46 -10.96 -21.00
C ALA A 142 -12.00 -10.56 -21.24
N GLN A 143 -11.39 -10.93 -22.36
CA GLN A 143 -10.03 -10.51 -22.71
C GLN A 143 -9.94 -9.00 -22.95
N ILE A 144 -10.90 -8.40 -23.66
CA ILE A 144 -10.89 -6.97 -23.95
C ILE A 144 -11.10 -6.15 -22.66
N VAL A 145 -12.03 -6.60 -21.81
CA VAL A 145 -12.25 -5.98 -20.50
C VAL A 145 -11.01 -6.13 -19.63
N LYS A 146 -10.43 -7.34 -19.49
CA LYS A 146 -9.21 -7.55 -18.70
C LYS A 146 -8.07 -6.64 -19.17
N ALA A 147 -7.85 -6.49 -20.47
CA ALA A 147 -6.86 -5.58 -21.01
C ALA A 147 -7.08 -4.12 -20.67
N ALA A 148 -8.32 -3.65 -20.73
CA ALA A 148 -8.66 -2.31 -20.29
C ALA A 148 -8.40 -2.14 -18.77
N TYR A 149 -8.77 -3.14 -17.96
CA TYR A 149 -8.55 -3.13 -16.51
C TYR A 149 -7.07 -3.16 -16.15
N SER A 150 -6.30 -4.09 -16.69
CA SER A 150 -4.87 -4.23 -16.41
C SER A 150 -4.14 -2.95 -16.73
N GLN A 151 -4.40 -2.32 -17.89
CA GLN A 151 -3.73 -1.06 -18.23
C GLN A 151 -4.14 0.11 -17.30
N SER A 152 -5.42 0.21 -16.94
CA SER A 152 -5.90 1.22 -15.97
C SER A 152 -5.28 1.00 -14.58
N LEU A 153 -5.16 -0.26 -14.15
CA LEU A 153 -4.53 -0.64 -12.89
C LEU A 153 -3.04 -0.31 -12.90
N SER A 154 -2.31 -0.60 -13.98
CA SER A 154 -0.89 -0.26 -14.12
C SER A 154 -0.67 1.24 -13.93
N ARG A 155 -1.54 2.11 -14.48
CA ARG A 155 -1.42 3.56 -14.28
C ARG A 155 -1.69 3.99 -12.83
N MET A 156 -2.66 3.37 -12.17
CA MET A 156 -2.89 3.56 -10.73
C MET A 156 -1.66 3.13 -9.91
N TRP A 157 -1.05 2.00 -10.23
CA TRP A 157 0.17 1.53 -9.56
C TRP A 157 1.37 2.46 -9.79
N ILE A 158 1.51 3.04 -10.99
CA ILE A 158 2.57 4.04 -11.27
C ILE A 158 2.42 5.24 -10.35
N LEU A 159 1.20 5.75 -10.16
CA LEU A 159 0.95 6.86 -9.25
C LEU A 159 1.38 6.52 -7.81
N TYR A 160 1.02 5.34 -7.32
CA TYR A 160 1.46 4.90 -5.99
C TYR A 160 2.96 4.67 -5.89
N ALA A 161 3.60 4.18 -6.97
CA ALA A 161 5.06 4.06 -7.02
C ALA A 161 5.73 5.45 -6.92
N CYS A 162 5.20 6.47 -7.59
CA CYS A 162 5.68 7.84 -7.46
C CYS A 162 5.51 8.38 -6.03
N PHE A 163 4.35 8.17 -5.40
CA PHE A 163 4.14 8.55 -4.00
C PHE A 163 5.07 7.81 -3.04
N ALA A 164 5.29 6.50 -3.23
CA ALA A 164 6.19 5.70 -2.42
C ALA A 164 7.65 6.17 -2.59
N ALA A 165 8.09 6.45 -3.81
CA ALA A 165 9.42 6.99 -4.09
C ALA A 165 9.62 8.37 -3.46
N ALA A 166 8.63 9.27 -3.57
CA ALA A 166 8.66 10.56 -2.88
C ALA A 166 8.71 10.40 -1.36
N GLY A 167 7.93 9.47 -0.79
CA GLY A 167 7.96 9.14 0.63
C GLY A 167 9.31 8.57 1.08
N LEU A 168 9.95 7.74 0.25
CA LEU A 168 11.30 7.22 0.51
C LEU A 168 12.33 8.36 0.49
N LEU A 169 12.26 9.27 -0.49
CA LEU A 169 13.14 10.44 -0.57
C LEU A 169 12.96 11.37 0.64
N MET A 170 11.72 11.62 1.07
CA MET A 170 11.44 12.37 2.31
C MET A 170 11.96 11.63 3.54
N SER A 171 11.89 10.29 3.55
CA SER A 171 12.41 9.47 4.66
C SER A 171 13.93 9.59 4.80
N PHE A 172 14.68 9.75 3.70
CA PHE A 172 16.11 10.08 3.76
C PHE A 172 16.39 11.44 4.43
N GLY A 173 15.42 12.36 4.41
CA GLY A 173 15.47 13.63 5.15
C GLY A 173 15.24 13.49 6.66
N ILE A 174 14.79 12.33 7.14
CA ILE A 174 14.67 12.01 8.57
C ILE A 174 16.07 11.67 9.09
N GLN A 175 16.85 12.72 9.33
CA GLN A 175 18.14 12.63 9.99
C GLN A 175 17.95 12.15 11.44
N ASN A 176 18.87 11.28 11.90
CA ASN A 176 18.91 10.65 13.23
C ASN A 176 18.69 11.64 14.39
N GLN A 177 17.44 11.99 14.71
CA GLN A 177 17.09 12.40 16.06
C GLN A 177 17.12 11.13 16.88
N THR A 178 18.30 10.81 17.42
CA THR A 178 18.43 9.84 18.51
C THR A 178 17.38 10.20 19.54
N LEU A 179 16.34 9.38 19.66
CA LEU A 179 15.56 9.27 20.89
C LEU A 179 16.56 8.81 21.95
N ARG A 180 17.27 9.80 22.50
CA ARG A 180 18.21 9.67 23.59
C ARG A 180 17.34 9.24 24.77
N THR A 181 17.47 7.98 25.14
CA THR A 181 17.46 7.50 26.52
C THR A 181 16.90 8.49 27.54
N GLU A 182 15.58 8.63 27.65
CA GLU A 182 14.94 9.35 28.77
C GLU A 182 13.93 8.50 29.54
N LEU A 183 13.68 7.26 29.13
CA LEU A 183 12.82 6.33 29.89
C LEU A 183 13.58 5.46 30.91
N VAL A 184 14.88 5.70 31.11
CA VAL A 184 15.69 4.97 32.12
C VAL A 184 15.96 5.80 33.38
N ASP A 185 15.75 7.13 33.38
CA ASP A 185 16.09 7.97 34.54
C ASP A 185 14.91 8.40 35.44
N GLU A 186 13.65 8.30 35.00
CA GLU A 186 12.53 8.61 35.91
C GLU A 186 12.27 7.51 36.96
N THR A 187 12.60 6.26 36.64
CA THR A 187 12.39 5.14 37.59
C THR A 187 13.55 4.96 38.58
N SER A 188 14.75 5.47 38.26
CA SER A 188 15.93 5.42 39.15
C SER A 188 15.97 6.58 40.15
N GLY A 189 15.33 7.72 39.85
CA GLY A 189 15.24 8.88 40.77
C GLY A 189 14.17 8.76 41.85
N SER A 190 13.06 8.06 41.59
CA SER A 190 11.93 7.99 42.55
C SER A 190 12.12 6.96 43.67
N THR A 191 13.07 6.03 43.57
CA THR A 191 13.32 4.99 44.59
C THR A 191 14.43 5.34 45.58
N ALA A 192 15.19 6.43 45.36
CA ALA A 192 16.27 6.87 46.26
C ALA A 192 15.84 7.93 47.31
N SER A 193 14.57 8.37 47.31
CA SER A 193 14.07 9.45 48.20
C SER A 193 13.11 8.97 49.30
N GLN A 194 13.03 7.66 49.57
CA GLN A 194 12.22 7.11 50.66
C GLN A 194 13.01 6.13 51.54
N SER A 195 14.20 6.56 51.99
CA SER A 195 14.90 5.97 53.14
C SER A 195 15.10 7.00 54.23
#